data_AF-A0A5C8PF55-F1
#
_entry.id   AF-A0A5C8PF55-F1
#
_cell.length_a   1.000
_cell.length_b   1.000
_cell.length_c   1.000
_cell.angle_alpha   90.00
_cell.angle_beta   90.00
_cell.angle_gamma   90.00
#
_symmetry.space_group_name_H-M   'P 1'
#
loop_
_entity.id
_entity.type
_entity.pdbx_description
1 polymer ?
#
loop_
_entity_poly.entity_id
_entity_poly.type
_entity_poly.pdbx_seq_one_letter_code
_entity_poly.pdbx_strand_id
1 'polypeptide(L)'
;MARFPLPTHTEALTDEHIIPFALGGRWVVPKSSCAACARATGAFEQVFLRTMLGPLRMYFDMPTRRRKARPKKLPLKVKLGPEDDWTFVDVDQEVAAEVGIDAFEPFLRRIICQNETSNVVQYIGGIKRTEKASTELLQISIVTHPKMPSDLITVRIRLLAC
;
A
#
# COMPACT_ATOMS: atom_id res chain seq x y z
N MET A 1 15.60 20.07 28.07
CA MET A 1 15.27 19.24 26.89
C MET A 1 16.10 17.97 26.94
N ALA A 2 15.51 16.85 27.34
CA ALA A 2 16.19 15.55 27.32
C ALA A 2 16.18 15.02 25.88
N ARG A 3 17.34 14.93 25.23
CA ARG A 3 17.49 14.15 23.99
C ARG A 3 17.44 12.68 24.40
N PHE A 4 16.36 11.98 24.03
CA PHE A 4 16.38 10.53 24.07
C PHE A 4 17.43 10.05 23.06
N PRO A 5 18.47 9.33 23.49
CA PRO A 5 19.42 8.76 22.54
C PRO A 5 18.66 7.77 21.66
N LEU A 6 18.65 8.02 20.35
CA LEU A 6 18.16 7.04 19.39
C LEU A 6 19.06 5.81 19.50
N PRO A 7 18.51 4.60 19.66
CA PRO A 7 19.32 3.42 19.81
C PRO A 7 20.10 3.17 18.51
N THR A 8 21.43 3.26 18.59
CA THR A 8 22.33 3.02 17.46
C THR A 8 22.57 1.52 17.34
N HIS A 9 21.69 0.83 16.63
CA HIS A 9 21.82 -0.60 16.37
C HIS A 9 22.78 -0.85 15.19
N THR A 10 24.09 -0.79 15.46
CA THR A 10 25.15 -0.94 14.45
C THR A 10 25.74 -2.36 14.37
N GLU A 11 25.35 -3.24 15.28
CA GLU A 11 25.87 -4.61 15.35
C GLU A 11 25.02 -5.58 14.53
N ALA A 12 25.67 -6.55 13.86
CA ALA A 12 25.04 -7.60 13.06
C ALA A 12 24.04 -7.07 12.01
N LEU A 13 24.49 -6.11 11.20
CA LEU A 13 23.69 -5.55 10.11
C LEU A 13 23.46 -6.58 9.00
N THR A 14 22.22 -6.65 8.52
CA THR A 14 21.78 -7.54 7.45
C THR A 14 21.62 -6.80 6.14
N ASP A 15 21.71 -7.57 5.06
CA ASP A 15 21.49 -7.08 3.70
C ASP A 15 20.00 -7.10 3.39
N GLU A 16 19.46 -5.95 2.96
CA GLU A 16 18.02 -5.78 2.73
C GLU A 16 17.72 -5.52 1.27
N HIS A 17 16.57 -5.99 0.79
CA HIS A 17 16.16 -5.68 -0.58
C HIS A 17 15.45 -4.32 -0.62
N ILE A 18 15.77 -3.48 -1.61
CA ILE A 18 15.03 -2.23 -1.85
C ILE A 18 13.59 -2.54 -2.24
N ILE A 19 13.43 -3.54 -3.11
CA ILE A 19 12.14 -4.13 -3.49
C ILE A 19 12.18 -5.59 -3.06
N PRO A 20 11.21 -6.11 -2.31
CA PRO A 20 11.26 -7.49 -1.84
C PRO A 20 11.56 -8.50 -2.96
N PHE A 21 12.46 -9.45 -2.72
CA PHE A 21 12.80 -10.51 -3.68
C PHE A 21 11.55 -11.22 -4.22
N ALA A 22 10.57 -11.40 -3.36
CA ALA A 22 9.26 -12.00 -3.65
C ALA A 22 8.46 -11.29 -4.75
N LEU A 23 8.81 -10.03 -5.06
CA LEU A 23 8.25 -9.20 -6.13
C LEU A 23 9.21 -9.01 -7.30
N GLY A 24 10.30 -9.79 -7.36
CA GLY A 24 11.29 -9.69 -8.43
C GLY A 24 12.39 -8.66 -8.20
N GLY A 25 12.49 -8.08 -7.00
CA GLY A 25 13.56 -7.14 -6.68
C GLY A 25 14.94 -7.79 -6.72
N ARG A 26 15.90 -7.09 -7.32
CA ARG A 26 17.29 -7.54 -7.52
C ARG A 26 18.33 -6.72 -6.76
N TRP A 27 17.96 -5.51 -6.34
CA TRP A 27 18.87 -4.60 -5.67
C TRP A 27 18.80 -4.76 -4.16
N VAL A 28 19.98 -4.82 -3.58
CA VAL A 28 20.19 -5.08 -2.17
C VAL A 28 21.01 -3.94 -1.59
N VAL A 29 20.58 -3.41 -0.45
CA VAL A 29 21.34 -2.45 0.35
C VAL A 29 22.15 -3.25 1.37
N PRO A 30 23.48 -3.31 1.22
CA PRO A 30 24.30 -4.09 2.14
C PRO A 30 24.34 -3.43 3.52
N LYS A 31 24.36 -4.22 4.59
CA LYS A 31 24.47 -3.75 5.97
C LYS A 31 23.46 -2.64 6.33
N SER A 32 22.18 -2.84 6.00
CA SER A 32 21.15 -1.79 6.07
C SER A 32 20.39 -1.75 7.41
N SER A 33 20.04 -2.91 7.95
CA SER A 33 19.16 -3.03 9.13
C SER A 33 19.81 -3.93 10.17
N CYS A 34 19.56 -3.71 11.45
CA CYS A 34 19.96 -4.69 12.46
C CYS A 34 19.05 -5.92 12.40
N ALA A 35 19.51 -7.05 12.94
CA ALA A 35 18.75 -8.30 12.93
C ALA A 35 17.34 -8.19 13.54
N ALA A 36 17.14 -7.31 14.52
CA ALA A 36 15.82 -7.07 15.12
C ALA A 36 14.87 -6.35 14.15
N CYS A 37 15.35 -5.28 13.50
CA CYS A 37 14.59 -4.55 12.48
C CYS A 37 14.27 -5.44 11.27
N ALA A 38 15.26 -6.18 10.76
CA ALA A 38 15.09 -7.13 9.65
C ALA A 38 14.00 -8.18 9.93
N ARG A 39 13.92 -8.66 11.18
CA ARG A 39 12.88 -9.60 11.60
C ARG A 39 11.50 -8.96 11.60
N ALA A 40 11.38 -7.74 12.12
CA ALA A 40 10.11 -7.02 12.18
C ALA A 40 9.59 -6.66 10.78
N THR A 41 10.45 -6.09 9.92
CA THR A 41 10.11 -5.78 8.53
C THR A 41 9.78 -7.04 7.75
N GLY A 42 10.59 -8.10 7.88
CA GLY A 42 10.35 -9.38 7.22
C GLY A 42 9.02 -10.03 7.62
N ALA A 43 8.59 -9.88 8.89
CA ALA A 43 7.29 -10.37 9.33
C ALA A 43 6.14 -9.62 8.65
N PHE A 44 6.21 -8.28 8.61
CA PHE A 44 5.23 -7.45 7.92
C PHE A 44 5.16 -7.75 6.41
N GLU A 45 6.32 -7.79 5.75
CA GLU A 45 6.41 -8.12 4.32
C GLU A 45 5.81 -9.48 4.04
N GLN A 46 6.07 -10.49 4.87
CA GLN A 46 5.50 -11.83 4.67
C GLN A 46 3.98 -11.84 4.73
N VAL A 47 3.37 -11.04 5.61
CA VAL A 47 1.91 -10.92 5.67
C VAL A 47 1.41 -10.34 4.35
N PHE A 48 1.91 -9.17 3.96
CA PHE A 48 1.49 -8.49 2.72
C PHE A 48 1.68 -9.36 1.46
N LEU A 49 2.83 -10.02 1.35
CA LEU A 49 3.19 -10.87 0.22
C LEU A 49 2.38 -12.17 0.13
N ARG A 50 1.75 -12.61 1.22
CA ARG A 50 0.91 -13.82 1.25
C ARG A 50 -0.57 -13.51 1.14
N THR A 51 -1.04 -12.48 1.83
CA THR A 51 -2.47 -12.16 1.90
C THR A 51 -2.91 -11.29 0.75
N MET A 52 -2.23 -10.14 0.54
CA MET A 52 -2.66 -9.16 -0.46
C MET A 52 -2.12 -9.50 -1.84
N LEU A 53 -0.82 -9.77 -1.94
CA LEU A 53 -0.17 -10.03 -3.23
C LEU A 53 -0.02 -11.53 -3.53
N GLY A 54 -0.52 -12.41 -2.68
CA GLY A 54 -0.40 -13.87 -2.86
C GLY A 54 -0.89 -14.33 -4.25
N PRO A 55 -2.18 -14.15 -4.58
CA PRO A 55 -2.73 -14.56 -5.87
C PRO A 55 -2.00 -13.92 -7.06
N LEU A 56 -1.71 -12.63 -6.98
CA LEU A 56 -0.99 -11.88 -8.01
C LEU A 56 0.41 -12.45 -8.28
N ARG A 57 1.19 -12.68 -7.22
CA ARG A 57 2.54 -13.27 -7.30
C ARG A 57 2.51 -14.67 -7.87
N MET A 58 1.41 -15.38 -7.64
CA MET A 58 1.21 -16.72 -8.16
C MET A 58 0.92 -16.70 -9.66
N TYR A 59 0.02 -15.82 -10.11
CA TYR A 59 -0.33 -15.60 -11.52
C TYR A 59 0.83 -15.15 -12.40
N PHE A 60 1.58 -14.14 -11.95
CA PHE A 60 2.76 -13.66 -12.67
C PHE A 60 4.01 -14.53 -12.42
N ASP A 61 3.84 -15.70 -11.80
CA ASP A 61 4.89 -16.65 -11.47
C ASP A 61 6.12 -16.01 -10.81
N MET A 62 5.88 -15.04 -9.93
CA MET A 62 6.91 -14.24 -9.28
C MET A 62 7.85 -15.10 -8.41
N PRO A 63 9.09 -14.62 -8.16
CA PRO A 63 10.09 -15.39 -7.45
C PRO A 63 9.64 -15.84 -6.07
N THR A 64 10.02 -17.08 -5.73
CA THR A 64 9.79 -17.67 -4.42
C THR A 64 10.86 -18.71 -4.12
N ARG A 65 11.33 -18.73 -2.87
CA ARG A 65 12.27 -19.75 -2.39
C ARG A 65 11.59 -21.09 -2.13
N ARG A 66 10.25 -21.14 -2.11
CA ARG A 66 9.44 -22.31 -1.76
C ARG A 66 8.40 -22.63 -2.85
N ARG A 67 8.84 -22.71 -4.10
CA ARG A 67 7.93 -22.88 -5.26
C ARG A 67 7.04 -24.12 -5.14
N LYS A 68 7.59 -25.24 -4.67
CA LYS A 68 6.87 -26.51 -4.45
C LYS A 68 5.79 -26.44 -3.37
N ALA A 69 5.88 -25.48 -2.44
CA ALA A 69 4.92 -25.30 -1.37
C ALA A 69 3.83 -24.28 -1.71
N ARG A 70 3.79 -23.76 -2.95
CA ARG A 70 2.75 -22.82 -3.40
C ARG A 70 1.41 -23.57 -3.46
N PRO A 71 0.33 -23.04 -2.84
CA PRO A 71 -0.96 -23.71 -2.85
C PRO A 71 -1.50 -23.75 -4.29
N LYS A 72 -2.12 -24.87 -4.69
CA LYS A 72 -2.73 -24.98 -6.02
C LYS A 72 -4.10 -24.32 -6.09
N LYS A 73 -4.79 -24.28 -4.95
CA LYS A 73 -6.11 -23.68 -4.78
C LYS A 73 -6.07 -22.58 -3.74
N LEU A 74 -6.90 -21.57 -3.93
CA LEU A 74 -7.03 -20.42 -3.04
C LEU A 74 -8.49 -20.28 -2.61
N PRO A 75 -8.76 -19.98 -1.32
CA PRO A 75 -10.11 -19.75 -0.86
C PRO A 75 -10.57 -18.38 -1.35
N LEU A 76 -11.58 -18.37 -2.22
CA LEU A 76 -12.23 -17.16 -2.70
C LEU A 76 -13.53 -16.95 -1.93
N LYS A 77 -13.71 -15.75 -1.36
CA LYS A 77 -14.96 -15.37 -0.72
C LYS A 77 -15.94 -14.90 -1.80
N VAL A 78 -17.00 -15.67 -2.02
CA VAL A 78 -17.99 -15.43 -3.08
C VAL A 78 -19.38 -15.25 -2.51
N LYS A 79 -20.23 -14.56 -3.27
CA LYS A 79 -21.66 -14.45 -3.06
C LYS A 79 -22.33 -14.80 -4.39
N LEU A 80 -23.03 -15.93 -4.44
CA LEU A 80 -23.49 -16.54 -5.70
C LEU A 80 -24.83 -15.95 -6.16
N GLY A 81 -25.71 -15.59 -5.23
CA GLY A 81 -26.94 -14.86 -5.48
C GLY A 81 -27.01 -13.53 -4.69
N PRO A 82 -27.88 -12.59 -5.10
CA PRO A 82 -28.00 -11.28 -4.45
C PRO A 82 -28.47 -11.34 -2.99
N GLU A 83 -29.24 -12.37 -2.62
CA GLU A 83 -29.75 -12.60 -1.25
C GLU A 83 -28.92 -13.61 -0.46
N ASP A 84 -27.92 -14.26 -1.08
CA ASP A 84 -27.13 -15.28 -0.41
C ASP A 84 -26.13 -14.68 0.59
N ASP A 85 -25.78 -15.49 1.59
CA ASP A 85 -24.66 -15.22 2.49
C ASP A 85 -23.31 -15.45 1.80
N TRP A 86 -22.28 -14.78 2.31
CA TRP A 86 -20.92 -15.00 1.84
C TRP A 86 -20.43 -16.41 2.19
N THR A 87 -19.91 -17.12 1.19
CA THR A 87 -19.29 -18.43 1.37
C THR A 87 -17.86 -18.43 0.81
N PHE A 88 -17.05 -19.39 1.25
CA PHE A 88 -15.71 -19.59 0.70
C PHE A 88 -15.73 -20.79 -0.24
N VAL A 89 -15.18 -20.60 -1.43
CA VAL A 89 -15.00 -21.65 -2.44
C VAL A 89 -13.53 -21.73 -2.81
N ASP A 90 -12.95 -22.93 -2.77
CA ASP A 90 -11.59 -23.16 -3.22
C ASP A 90 -11.54 -23.17 -4.75
N VAL A 91 -10.89 -22.15 -5.32
CA VAL A 91 -10.71 -21.98 -6.75
C VAL A 91 -9.26 -22.24 -7.13
N ASP A 92 -9.02 -22.66 -8.37
CA ASP A 92 -7.65 -22.80 -8.87
C ASP A 92 -6.95 -21.44 -8.92
N GLN A 93 -5.63 -21.46 -8.74
CA GLN A 93 -4.80 -20.26 -8.66
C GLN A 93 -4.99 -19.28 -9.83
N GLU A 94 -5.14 -19.79 -11.04
CA GLU A 94 -5.32 -18.99 -12.26
C GLU A 94 -6.63 -18.19 -12.21
N VAL A 95 -7.72 -18.85 -11.79
CA VAL A 95 -9.04 -18.26 -11.61
C VAL A 95 -9.03 -17.22 -10.47
N ALA A 96 -8.39 -17.53 -9.35
CA ALA A 96 -8.29 -16.61 -8.21
C ALA A 96 -7.62 -15.28 -8.58
N ALA A 97 -6.61 -15.35 -9.46
CA ALA A 97 -5.87 -14.18 -9.88
C ALA A 97 -6.60 -13.37 -10.95
N GLU A 98 -7.26 -14.02 -11.92
CA GLU A 98 -8.10 -13.35 -12.90
C GLU A 98 -9.24 -12.60 -12.19
N VAL A 99 -9.99 -13.29 -11.33
CA VAL A 99 -11.08 -12.68 -10.55
C VAL A 99 -10.56 -11.62 -9.59
N GLY A 100 -9.39 -11.82 -8.96
CA GLY A 100 -8.82 -10.84 -8.03
C GLY A 100 -8.22 -9.59 -8.69
N ILE A 101 -7.76 -9.70 -9.95
CA ILE A 101 -7.24 -8.58 -10.74
C ILE A 101 -8.40 -7.81 -11.38
N ASP A 102 -9.41 -8.51 -11.90
CA ASP A 102 -10.56 -7.91 -12.58
C ASP A 102 -11.70 -7.49 -11.63
N ALA A 103 -11.76 -8.00 -10.39
CA ALA A 103 -12.67 -7.49 -9.35
C ALA A 103 -12.22 -6.14 -8.78
N PHE A 104 -10.99 -5.71 -9.06
CA PHE A 104 -10.53 -4.36 -8.80
C PHE A 104 -10.57 -3.57 -10.10
N GLU A 105 -11.75 -3.06 -10.47
CA GLU A 105 -11.81 -2.03 -11.50
C GLU A 105 -11.17 -0.76 -10.90
N PRO A 106 -9.95 -0.36 -11.31
CA PRO A 106 -9.29 0.77 -10.70
C PRO A 106 -10.05 2.01 -11.11
N PHE A 107 -10.88 2.55 -10.21
CA PHE A 107 -11.64 3.78 -10.41
C PHE A 107 -10.74 4.92 -10.92
N LEU A 108 -9.51 4.97 -10.41
CA LEU A 108 -8.50 5.94 -10.82
C LEU A 108 -8.00 5.74 -12.26
N ARG A 109 -8.05 4.55 -12.85
CA ARG A 109 -7.55 4.32 -14.23
C ARG A 109 -8.40 5.05 -15.25
N ARG A 110 -9.73 5.06 -15.10
CA ARG A 110 -10.62 5.89 -15.95
C ARG A 110 -10.31 7.37 -15.78
N ILE A 111 -10.07 7.82 -14.56
CA ILE A 111 -9.76 9.23 -14.27
C ILE A 111 -8.39 9.63 -14.81
N ILE A 112 -7.37 8.80 -14.64
CA ILE A 112 -5.98 9.11 -15.00
C ILE A 112 -5.76 8.97 -16.50
N CYS A 113 -6.31 7.94 -17.13
CA CYS A 113 -5.99 7.62 -18.52
C CYS A 113 -7.00 8.19 -19.53
N GLN A 114 -8.23 8.53 -19.14
CA GLN A 114 -9.27 8.98 -20.06
C GLN A 114 -9.73 10.42 -19.86
N ASN A 115 -9.35 11.07 -18.75
CA ASN A 115 -9.69 12.48 -18.48
C ASN A 115 -8.42 13.34 -18.40
N GLU A 116 -8.57 14.63 -18.73
CA GLU A 116 -7.53 15.61 -18.51
C GLU A 116 -7.32 15.81 -16.99
N THR A 117 -6.22 15.27 -16.45
CA THR A 117 -5.95 15.25 -15.00
C THR A 117 -5.36 16.55 -14.45
N SER A 118 -5.37 17.62 -15.24
CA SER A 118 -4.87 18.94 -14.82
C SER A 118 -5.63 19.51 -13.60
N ASN A 119 -6.79 18.95 -13.24
CA ASN A 119 -7.56 19.35 -12.07
C ASN A 119 -8.22 18.17 -11.30
N VAL A 120 -7.42 17.31 -10.66
CA VAL A 120 -7.88 16.15 -9.85
C VAL A 120 -8.37 16.51 -8.43
N VAL A 121 -8.55 17.79 -8.13
CA VAL A 121 -8.96 18.34 -6.82
C VAL A 121 -10.32 17.82 -6.33
N GLN A 122 -11.15 17.28 -7.23
CA GLN A 122 -12.44 16.67 -6.87
C GLN A 122 -12.31 15.22 -6.35
N TYR A 123 -11.19 14.54 -6.62
CA TYR A 123 -10.97 13.13 -6.23
C TYR A 123 -10.00 12.98 -5.07
N ILE A 124 -9.03 13.89 -4.97
CA ILE A 124 -8.16 14.03 -3.80
C ILE A 124 -8.78 15.14 -2.98
N GLY A 125 -9.17 14.90 -1.73
CA GLY A 125 -9.81 15.88 -0.83
C GLY A 125 -8.99 17.15 -0.63
N GLY A 126 -9.01 18.02 -1.64
CA GLY A 126 -8.17 19.18 -1.82
C GLY A 126 -9.03 20.41 -2.04
N ILE A 127 -8.47 21.54 -1.68
CA ILE A 127 -9.15 22.83 -1.70
C ILE A 127 -9.42 23.20 -3.16
N LYS A 128 -10.66 23.57 -3.52
CA LYS A 128 -11.08 23.96 -4.89
C LYS A 128 -10.36 25.18 -5.48
N ARG A 129 -9.40 25.78 -4.76
CA ARG A 129 -8.65 26.97 -5.19
C ARG A 129 -7.16 26.71 -5.07
N THR A 130 -6.42 27.06 -6.12
CA THR A 130 -4.97 27.16 -6.09
C THR A 130 -4.57 28.23 -5.08
N GLU A 131 -3.90 27.84 -4.00
CA GLU A 131 -3.39 28.77 -3.00
C GLU A 131 -2.04 29.34 -3.45
N LYS A 132 -1.70 30.55 -2.99
CA LYS A 132 -0.37 31.13 -3.26
C LYS A 132 0.72 30.25 -2.63
N ALA A 133 1.82 30.08 -3.37
CA ALA A 133 3.06 29.50 -2.89
C ALA A 133 3.46 30.14 -1.57
N SER A 134 3.92 29.32 -0.62
CA SER A 134 4.43 29.79 0.65
C SER A 134 5.92 29.54 0.71
N THR A 135 6.65 30.46 1.32
CA THR A 135 8.10 30.34 1.56
C THR A 135 8.45 29.35 2.68
N GLU A 136 7.45 28.83 3.39
CA GLU A 136 7.64 27.95 4.55
C GLU A 136 7.52 26.47 4.15
N LEU A 137 8.56 25.69 4.43
CA LEU A 137 8.70 24.29 3.99
C LEU A 137 7.55 23.36 4.42
N LEU A 138 6.96 23.61 5.59
CA LEU A 138 5.91 22.80 6.21
C LEU A 138 4.94 23.69 7.01
N GLN A 139 3.62 23.56 6.76
CA GLN A 139 2.59 24.30 7.50
C GLN A 139 1.46 23.39 7.94
N ILE A 140 0.93 23.61 9.14
CA ILE A 140 -0.26 22.94 9.66
C ILE A 140 -1.26 24.03 10.08
N SER A 141 -2.51 23.92 9.63
CA SER A 141 -3.60 24.80 10.04
C SER A 141 -4.88 24.03 10.30
N ILE A 142 -5.65 24.47 11.29
CA ILE A 142 -6.99 23.92 11.55
C ILE A 142 -7.97 24.80 10.78
N VAL A 143 -8.80 24.18 9.96
CA VAL A 143 -9.79 24.88 9.13
C VAL A 143 -11.19 24.39 9.45
N THR A 144 -12.14 25.32 9.50
CA THR A 144 -13.56 24.99 9.61
C THR A 144 -14.16 24.98 8.21
N HIS A 145 -14.73 23.84 7.80
CA HIS A 145 -15.36 23.73 6.49
C HIS A 145 -16.88 23.93 6.65
N PRO A 146 -17.51 24.89 5.95
CA PRO A 146 -18.91 25.27 6.19
C PRO A 146 -19.95 24.19 5.83
N LYS A 147 -19.51 23.09 5.21
CA LYS A 147 -20.34 21.91 4.87
C LYS A 147 -19.99 20.65 5.68
N MET A 148 -19.04 20.75 6.62
CA MET A 148 -18.68 19.62 7.48
C MET A 148 -19.54 19.64 8.74
N PRO A 149 -19.92 18.46 9.28
CA PRO A 149 -20.60 18.37 10.56
C PRO A 149 -19.68 18.89 11.69
N SER A 150 -20.29 19.39 12.76
CA SER A 150 -19.60 20.12 13.85
C SER A 150 -18.72 19.25 14.76
N ASP A 151 -18.73 17.93 14.59
CA ASP A 151 -17.93 16.95 15.32
C ASP A 151 -16.62 16.59 14.61
N LEU A 152 -16.36 17.17 13.43
CA LEU A 152 -15.15 16.93 12.64
C LEU A 152 -14.18 18.10 12.70
N ILE A 153 -12.95 17.84 13.15
CA ILE A 153 -11.83 18.79 13.08
C ILE A 153 -11.08 18.54 11.77
N THR A 154 -11.07 19.54 10.88
CA THR A 154 -10.27 19.45 9.65
C THR A 154 -8.89 20.06 9.90
N VAL A 155 -7.86 19.21 9.83
CA VAL A 155 -6.46 19.63 9.88
C VAL A 155 -5.92 19.65 8.45
N ARG A 156 -5.41 20.80 8.05
CA ARG A 156 -4.74 21.01 6.77
C ARG A 156 -3.23 20.96 7.00
N ILE A 157 -2.56 20.08 6.28
CA ILE A 157 -1.10 19.95 6.29
C ILE A 157 -0.59 20.29 4.89
N ARG A 158 0.27 21.30 4.79
CA ARG A 158 0.97 21.67 3.57
C ARG A 158 2.39 21.11 3.64
N LEU A 159 2.68 20.18 2.75
CA LEU A 159 4.00 19.56 2.60
C LEU A 159 4.68 20.20 1.39
N LEU A 160 5.94 20.64 1.56
CA LEU A 160 6.82 21.10 0.48
C LEU A 160 6.28 22.32 -0.28
N ALA A 161 6.11 23.46 0.41
CA ALA A 161 5.80 24.71 -0.28
C ALA A 161 7.09 25.27 -0.94
N CYS A 162 7.05 25.49 -2.26
CA CYS A 162 7.97 26.32 -3.01
C CYS A 162 7.18 27.44 -3.69
#